data_AF-A0A966VTL6-F1
#
_entry.id   AF-A0A966VTL6-F1
#
_cell.length_a   1.000
_cell.length_b   1.000
_cell.length_c   1.000
_cell.angle_alpha   90.00
_cell.angle_beta   90.00
_cell.angle_gamma   90.00
#
_symmetry.space_group_name_H-M   'P 1'
#
loop_
_entity.id
_entity.type
_entity.pdbx_description
1 polymer ?
#
loop_
_entity_poly.entity_id
_entity_poly.type
_entity_poly.pdbx_seq_one_letter_code
_entity_poly.pdbx_strand_id
1 'polypeptide(L)'
;MKRISLSQYPAVAIRLFWALFILWVSRFVFFVVNVQHFQGIDAQGWASILWGGLRFDIAAVCYLNSLYVLLQVLPFHARYHPMYKKFSTILFGITNGFGLLANCVDTFYFSFTLRRTTSSVLKEFSNEDHLSQ
;
A
#
# COMPACT_ATOMS: atom_id res chain seq x y z
N MET A 1 -26.61 -13.56 -14.38
CA MET A 1 -25.30 -12.89 -14.20
C MET A 1 -24.87 -12.27 -15.53
N LYS A 2 -25.08 -10.96 -15.73
CA LYS A 2 -24.67 -10.26 -16.96
C LYS A 2 -23.14 -10.28 -17.08
N ARG A 3 -22.60 -11.05 -18.03
CA ARG A 3 -21.19 -10.94 -18.42
C ARG A 3 -21.03 -9.66 -19.22
N ILE A 4 -20.57 -8.60 -18.54
CA ILE A 4 -20.15 -7.37 -19.21
C ILE A 4 -18.99 -7.75 -20.14
N SER A 5 -19.24 -7.76 -21.45
CA SER A 5 -18.22 -8.00 -22.48
C SER A 5 -17.40 -6.72 -22.70
N LEU A 6 -16.70 -6.28 -21.67
CA LEU A 6 -15.70 -5.22 -21.81
C LEU A 6 -14.57 -5.74 -22.69
N SER A 7 -14.09 -4.88 -23.60
CA SER A 7 -12.81 -5.08 -24.28
C SER A 7 -11.72 -5.39 -23.25
N GLN A 8 -10.70 -6.16 -23.63
CA GLN A 8 -9.75 -6.71 -22.65
C GLN A 8 -8.97 -5.63 -21.90
N TYR A 9 -8.58 -4.56 -22.59
CA TYR A 9 -7.83 -3.45 -21.99
C TYR A 9 -8.60 -2.68 -20.90
N PRO A 10 -9.85 -2.22 -21.12
CA PRO A 10 -10.61 -1.55 -20.07
C PRO A 10 -10.93 -2.48 -18.89
N ALA A 11 -11.06 -3.79 -19.11
CA ALA A 11 -11.24 -4.73 -18.01
C ALA A 11 -10.00 -4.83 -17.08
N VAL A 12 -8.79 -4.75 -17.64
CA VAL A 12 -7.54 -4.70 -16.86
C VAL A 12 -7.43 -3.37 -16.11
N ALA A 13 -7.72 -2.26 -16.78
CA ALA A 13 -7.70 -0.93 -16.17
C ALA A 13 -8.64 -0.83 -14.96
N ILE A 14 -9.87 -1.33 -15.08
CA ILE A 14 -10.84 -1.35 -13.97
C ILE A 14 -10.34 -2.18 -12.79
N ARG A 15 -9.69 -3.31 -13.03
CA ARG A 15 -9.13 -4.15 -11.94
C ARG A 15 -8.00 -3.44 -11.20
N LEU A 16 -7.09 -2.81 -11.94
CA LEU A 16 -6.00 -2.02 -11.35
C LEU A 16 -6.53 -0.81 -10.59
N PHE A 17 -7.57 -0.15 -11.12
CA PHE A 17 -8.24 0.94 -10.43
C PHE A 17 -8.82 0.48 -9.08
N TRP A 18 -9.53 -0.65 -9.05
CA TRP A 18 -10.05 -1.20 -7.79
C TRP A 18 -8.94 -1.57 -6.81
N ALA A 19 -7.83 -2.15 -7.27
CA ALA A 19 -6.69 -2.44 -6.42
C ALA A 19 -6.08 -1.16 -5.81
N LEU A 20 -5.88 -0.12 -6.62
CA LEU A 20 -5.44 1.19 -6.15
C LEU A 20 -6.42 1.80 -5.14
N PHE A 21 -7.72 1.71 -5.41
CA PHE A 21 -8.74 2.25 -4.52
C PHE A 21 -8.73 1.57 -3.15
N ILE A 22 -8.59 0.24 -3.11
CA ILE A 22 -8.51 -0.52 -1.85
C ILE A 22 -7.26 -0.10 -1.04
N LEU A 23 -6.12 0.04 -1.70
CA LEU A 23 -4.87 0.49 -1.04
C LEU A 23 -4.97 1.94 -0.56
N TRP A 24 -5.63 2.80 -1.33
CA TRP A 24 -5.89 4.17 -0.91
C TRP A 24 -6.79 4.24 0.34
N VAL A 25 -7.82 3.39 0.42
CA VAL A 25 -8.66 3.26 1.62
C VAL A 25 -7.86 2.71 2.79
N SER A 26 -7.00 1.71 2.61
CA SER A 26 -6.13 1.21 3.70
C SER A 26 -5.18 2.29 4.20
N ARG A 27 -4.71 3.18 3.32
CA ARG A 27 -3.92 4.35 3.70
C ARG A 27 -4.73 5.33 4.55
N PHE A 28 -6.01 5.53 4.26
CA PHE A 28 -6.86 6.35 5.12
C PHE A 28 -6.96 5.76 6.55
N VAL A 29 -7.05 4.43 6.66
CA VAL A 29 -6.99 3.73 7.96
C VAL A 29 -5.64 3.95 8.64
N PHE A 30 -4.52 3.86 7.90
CA PHE A 30 -3.18 4.20 8.42
C PHE A 30 -3.16 5.56 9.11
N PHE A 31 -3.73 6.58 8.44
CA PHE A 31 -3.73 7.95 8.95
C PHE A 31 -4.60 8.11 10.21
N VAL A 32 -5.79 7.51 10.24
CA VAL A 32 -6.68 7.58 11.41
C VAL A 32 -6.02 6.92 12.63
N VAL A 33 -5.37 5.77 12.45
CA VAL A 33 -4.68 5.05 13.53
C VAL A 33 -3.48 5.84 14.06
N ASN A 34 -2.74 6.51 13.17
CA ASN A 34 -1.49 7.19 13.52
C ASN A 34 -1.63 8.70 13.68
N VAL A 35 -2.85 9.25 13.75
CA VAL A 35 -3.10 10.69 13.85
C VAL A 35 -2.36 11.37 15.01
N GLN A 36 -2.16 10.63 16.11
CA GLN A 36 -1.45 11.12 17.31
C GLN A 36 0.04 11.39 17.04
N HIS A 37 0.64 10.77 16.03
CA HIS A 37 2.04 10.98 15.67
C HIS A 37 2.27 12.19 14.77
N PHE A 38 1.21 12.76 14.19
CA PHE A 38 1.28 13.87 13.24
C PHE A 38 0.83 15.21 13.86
N GLN A 39 0.88 15.32 15.19
CA GLN A 39 0.55 16.57 15.90
C GLN A 39 1.57 17.66 15.56
N GLY A 40 1.09 18.81 15.07
CA GLY A 40 1.93 19.98 14.74
C GLY A 40 2.19 20.22 13.24
N ILE A 41 1.62 19.40 12.35
CA ILE A 41 1.76 19.58 10.89
C ILE A 41 0.61 20.46 10.36
N ASP A 42 0.95 21.51 9.62
CA ASP A 42 -0.01 22.38 8.94
C ASP A 42 -0.73 21.65 7.78
N ALA A 43 -1.90 22.15 7.36
CA ALA A 43 -2.74 21.54 6.33
C ALA A 43 -2.00 21.27 5.01
N GLN A 44 -1.02 22.11 4.65
CA GLN A 44 -0.20 21.91 3.46
C GLN A 44 0.83 20.78 3.62
N GLY A 45 1.36 20.58 4.83
CA GLY A 45 2.20 19.42 5.16
C GLY A 45 1.40 18.12 5.09
N TRP A 46 0.15 18.14 5.56
CA TRP A 46 -0.77 17.02 5.44
C TRP A 46 -1.02 16.61 3.98
N ALA A 47 -1.34 17.58 3.12
CA ALA A 47 -1.54 17.34 1.70
C ALA A 47 -0.29 16.74 1.04
N SER A 48 0.90 17.22 1.43
CA SER A 48 2.18 16.72 0.89
C SER A 48 2.46 15.27 1.30
N ILE A 49 2.16 14.89 2.54
CA ILE A 49 2.32 13.51 3.03
C ILE A 49 1.32 12.58 2.33
N LEU A 50 0.06 13.01 2.20
CA LEU A 50 -0.97 12.26 1.48
C LEU A 50 -0.58 12.03 0.02
N TRP A 51 -0.08 13.06 -0.64
CA TRP A 51 0.36 13.00 -2.03
C TRP A 51 1.60 12.12 -2.21
N GLY A 52 2.57 12.20 -1.29
CA GLY A 52 3.73 11.32 -1.26
C GLY A 52 3.35 9.86 -1.07
N GLY A 53 2.43 9.58 -0.14
CA GLY A 53 1.90 8.23 0.11
C GLY A 53 1.14 7.67 -1.10
N LEU A 54 0.30 8.47 -1.74
CA LEU A 54 -0.42 8.06 -2.95
C LEU A 54 0.55 7.69 -4.09
N ARG A 55 1.61 8.48 -4.31
CA ARG A 55 2.64 8.17 -5.32
C ARG A 55 3.36 6.85 -5.00
N PHE A 56 3.67 6.61 -3.74
CA PHE A 56 4.28 5.36 -3.29
C PHE A 56 3.36 4.16 -3.53
N ASP A 57 2.08 4.26 -3.17
CA ASP A 57 1.10 3.19 -3.37
C ASP A 57 0.87 2.90 -4.87
N ILE A 58 0.81 3.95 -5.71
CA ILE A 58 0.72 3.80 -7.18
C ILE A 58 1.94 3.02 -7.71
N ALA A 59 3.15 3.42 -7.30
CA ALA A 59 4.36 2.72 -7.72
C ALA A 59 4.33 1.24 -7.28
N ALA A 60 3.95 0.97 -6.02
CA ALA A 60 3.85 -0.38 -5.49
C ALA A 60 2.86 -1.25 -6.29
N VAL A 61 1.65 -0.75 -6.60
CA VAL A 61 0.67 -1.47 -7.43
C VAL A 61 1.21 -1.74 -8.82
N CYS A 62 1.84 -0.75 -9.45
CA CYS A 62 2.46 -0.91 -10.77
C CYS A 62 3.54 -1.99 -10.75
N TYR A 63 4.41 -2.02 -9.74
CA TYR A 63 5.43 -3.06 -9.59
C TYR A 63 4.82 -4.44 -9.34
N LEU A 64 3.90 -4.56 -8.38
CA LEU A 64 3.27 -5.83 -8.01
C LEU A 64 2.42 -6.43 -9.14
N ASN A 65 1.78 -5.58 -9.95
CA ASN A 65 0.95 -6.01 -11.06
C ASN A 65 1.65 -5.97 -12.42
N SER A 66 2.92 -5.56 -12.49
CA SER A 66 3.69 -5.47 -13.75
C SER A 66 3.69 -6.81 -14.50
N LEU A 67 3.94 -7.92 -13.79
CA LEU A 67 3.91 -9.27 -14.36
C LEU A 67 2.52 -9.65 -14.89
N TYR A 68 1.46 -9.30 -14.13
CA TYR A 68 0.08 -9.54 -14.55
C TYR A 68 -0.29 -8.74 -15.81
N VAL A 69 0.13 -7.47 -15.89
CA VAL A 69 -0.07 -6.60 -17.06
C VAL A 69 0.69 -7.14 -18.27
N LEU A 70 1.96 -7.52 -18.11
CA LEU A 70 2.75 -8.13 -19.18
C LEU A 70 2.08 -9.38 -19.76
N LEU A 71 1.57 -10.26 -18.89
CA LEU A 71 0.82 -11.46 -19.31
C LEU A 71 -0.49 -11.14 -20.06
N GLN A 72 -1.08 -9.95 -19.86
CA GLN A 72 -2.25 -9.49 -20.60
C GLN A 72 -1.95 -8.66 -21.85
N VAL A 73 -0.74 -8.11 -21.98
CA VAL A 73 -0.33 -7.39 -23.19
C VAL A 73 0.19 -8.38 -24.24
N LEU A 74 0.87 -9.46 -23.83
CA LEU A 74 1.45 -10.43 -24.76
C LEU A 74 0.36 -11.20 -25.54
N PRO A 75 0.40 -11.20 -26.89
CA PRO A 75 -0.61 -11.82 -27.75
C PRO A 75 -0.36 -13.33 -27.92
N PHE A 76 -0.38 -14.09 -26.83
CA PHE A 76 -0.25 -15.55 -26.90
C PHE A 76 -1.60 -16.24 -27.14
N HIS A 77 -1.63 -17.22 -28.05
CA HIS A 77 -2.78 -18.11 -28.28
C HIS A 77 -3.18 -18.89 -27.02
N ALA A 78 -2.25 -19.08 -26.07
CA ALA A 78 -2.49 -19.66 -24.75
C ALA A 78 -3.46 -18.85 -23.87
N ARG A 79 -3.77 -17.59 -24.23
CA ARG A 79 -4.69 -16.69 -23.51
C ARG A 79 -6.10 -17.24 -23.33
N TYR A 80 -6.60 -18.00 -24.30
CA TYR A 80 -7.94 -18.56 -24.26
C TYR A 80 -8.02 -19.84 -23.44
N HIS A 81 -6.87 -20.39 -23.04
CA HIS A 81 -6.83 -21.61 -22.24
C HIS A 81 -7.37 -21.33 -20.83
N PRO A 82 -8.29 -22.16 -20.31
CA PRO A 82 -8.91 -21.93 -19.00
C PRO A 82 -7.87 -21.91 -17.86
N MET A 83 -6.78 -22.67 -17.99
CA MET A 83 -5.70 -22.65 -16.99
C MET A 83 -4.91 -21.34 -16.99
N TYR A 84 -4.68 -20.71 -18.15
CA TYR A 84 -3.99 -19.43 -18.23
C TYR A 84 -4.80 -18.34 -17.54
N LYS A 85 -6.11 -18.30 -17.80
CA LYS A 85 -7.02 -17.36 -17.14
C LYS A 85 -7.05 -17.56 -15.62
N LYS A 86 -7.12 -18.81 -15.16
CA LYS A 86 -7.11 -19.15 -13.72
C LYS A 86 -5.78 -18.71 -13.09
N PHE A 87 -4.65 -19.00 -13.72
CA PHE A 87 -3.32 -18.59 -13.25
C PHE A 87 -3.20 -17.07 -13.13
N SER A 88 -3.56 -16.31 -14.18
CA SER A 88 -3.49 -14.84 -14.12
C SER A 88 -4.40 -14.25 -13.04
N THR A 89 -5.59 -14.84 -12.80
CA THR A 89 -6.47 -14.41 -11.72
C THR A 89 -5.90 -14.70 -10.34
N ILE A 90 -5.30 -15.87 -10.13
CA ILE A 90 -4.63 -16.21 -8.86
C ILE A 90 -3.43 -15.28 -8.64
N LEU A 91 -2.60 -15.07 -9.67
CA LEU A 91 -1.46 -14.16 -9.61
C LEU A 91 -1.89 -12.75 -9.18
N PHE A 92 -2.92 -12.21 -9.82
CA PHE A 92 -3.48 -10.91 -9.46
C PHE A 92 -3.99 -10.88 -8.01
N GLY A 93 -4.70 -11.91 -7.56
CA GLY A 93 -5.19 -11.99 -6.18
C GLY A 93 -4.05 -12.01 -5.16
N ILE A 94 -3.02 -12.82 -5.42
CA ILE A 94 -1.85 -12.96 -4.54
C ILE A 94 -1.05 -11.66 -4.47
N THR A 95 -0.72 -11.04 -5.60
CA THR A 95 0.12 -9.82 -5.62
C THR A 95 -0.57 -8.64 -4.94
N ASN A 96 -1.86 -8.42 -5.20
CA ASN A 96 -2.62 -7.37 -4.52
C ASN A 96 -2.87 -7.71 -3.04
N GLY A 97 -3.05 -8.98 -2.70
CA GLY A 97 -3.13 -9.44 -1.31
C GLY A 97 -1.85 -9.13 -0.53
N PHE A 98 -0.68 -9.41 -1.11
CA PHE A 98 0.61 -9.03 -0.52
C PHE A 98 0.77 -7.52 -0.38
N GLY A 99 0.37 -6.75 -1.39
CA GLY A 99 0.38 -5.28 -1.32
C GLY A 99 -0.47 -4.75 -0.17
N LEU A 100 -1.67 -5.30 0.01
CA LEU A 100 -2.56 -4.92 1.11
C LEU A 100 -1.98 -5.32 2.47
N LEU A 101 -1.45 -6.54 2.59
CA LEU A 101 -0.78 -7.00 3.82
C LEU A 101 0.40 -6.11 4.18
N ALA A 102 1.23 -5.71 3.22
CA ALA A 102 2.34 -4.80 3.46
C ALA A 102 1.86 -3.44 3.97
N ASN A 103 0.78 -2.88 3.39
CA ASN A 103 0.18 -1.62 3.82
C ASN A 103 -0.42 -1.73 5.24
N CYS A 104 -1.05 -2.87 5.58
CA CYS A 104 -1.53 -3.16 6.93
C CYS A 104 -0.38 -3.30 7.94
N VAL A 105 0.68 -4.03 7.59
CA VAL A 105 1.87 -4.16 8.43
C VAL A 105 2.46 -2.79 8.70
N ASP A 106 2.63 -1.96 7.68
CA ASP A 106 3.15 -0.59 7.80
C ASP A 106 2.32 0.25 8.80
N THR A 107 0.99 0.12 8.74
CA THR A 107 0.05 0.77 9.67
C THR A 107 0.30 0.43 11.13
N PHE A 108 0.48 -0.85 11.44
CA PHE A 108 0.72 -1.28 12.82
C PHE A 108 2.18 -1.04 13.24
N TYR A 109 3.14 -1.25 12.34
CA TYR A 109 4.56 -1.17 12.64
C TYR A 109 5.01 0.26 12.98
N PHE A 110 4.39 1.26 12.34
CA PHE A 110 4.64 2.68 12.62
C PHE A 110 4.36 3.03 14.09
N SER A 111 3.21 2.62 14.63
CA SER A 111 2.82 2.91 16.03
C SER A 111 3.72 2.20 17.06
N PHE A 112 4.23 1.00 16.74
CA PHE A 112 5.11 0.24 17.64
C PHE A 112 6.55 0.77 17.68
N THR A 113 7.08 1.21 16.54
CA THR A 113 8.47 1.70 16.44
C THR A 113 8.66 3.02 17.21
N LEU A 114 7.67 3.91 17.18
CA LEU A 114 7.74 5.21 17.88
C LEU A 114 7.71 5.08 19.41
N ARG A 115 7.12 4.02 19.97
CA ARG A 115 7.11 3.79 21.44
C ARG A 115 8.48 3.42 22.00
N ARG A 116 9.33 2.74 21.21
CA ARG A 116 10.63 2.26 21.69
C ARG A 116 11.70 3.34 21.70
N THR A 117 11.63 4.30 20.78
CA THR A 117 12.63 5.38 20.67
C THR A 117 12.40 6.50 21.68
N THR A 118 11.16 6.94 21.92
CA THR A 118 10.90 8.03 22.88
C THR A 118 11.09 7.58 24.33
N SER A 119 10.69 6.35 24.71
CA SER A 119 10.73 5.94 26.12
C SER A 119 12.13 5.60 26.63
N SER A 120 13.06 5.21 25.76
CA SER A 120 14.43 4.85 26.18
C SER A 120 15.37 6.05 26.13
N VAL A 121 15.23 6.93 25.13
CA VAL A 121 16.16 8.06 24.94
C VAL A 121 15.86 9.19 25.94
N LEU A 122 14.59 9.48 26.26
CA LEU A 122 14.25 10.44 27.33
C LEU A 122 14.60 9.95 28.73
N LYS A 123 14.64 8.62 28.95
CA LYS A 123 15.07 8.06 30.25
C LYS A 123 16.58 8.11 30.42
N GLU A 124 17.35 7.95 29.35
CA GLU A 124 18.81 8.09 29.40
C GLU A 124 19.20 9.55 29.71
N PHE A 125 18.62 10.53 29.00
CA PHE A 125 18.91 11.95 29.23
C PHE A 125 18.36 12.49 30.56
N SER A 126 17.28 11.92 31.11
CA SER A 126 16.76 12.32 32.42
C SER A 126 17.62 11.85 33.60
N ASN A 127 18.63 11.00 33.36
CA ASN A 127 19.48 10.44 34.41
C ASN A 127 20.90 11.03 34.42
N GLU A 128 21.24 11.91 33.46
CA GLU A 128 22.56 12.56 33.37
C GLU A 128 22.62 13.95 34.03
N ASP A 129 21.49 14.57 34.39
CA ASP A 129 21.44 15.90 35.03
C ASP A 129 21.98 15.93 36.49
N HIS A 130 22.50 14.81 37.00
CA HIS A 130 22.97 14.68 38.39
C HIS A 130 24.49 14.43 38.52
N LEU A 131 25.27 14.42 37.42
CA LEU A 131 26.71 14.10 37.45
C LEU A 131 27.65 15.25 37.05
N SER A 132 27.17 16.50 36.97
CA SER A 132 28.03 17.68 36.77
C SER A 132 28.19 18.52 38.04
N GLN A 133 28.48 17.88 39.18
CA GLN A 133 29.06 18.53 40.36
C GLN A 133 30.53 18.16 40.52
#